data_AF-A0A538P7F9-F1
#
_entry.id   AF-A0A538P7F9-F1
#
_cell.length_a   1.000
_cell.length_b   1.000
_cell.length_c   1.000
_cell.angle_alpha   90.00
_cell.angle_beta   90.00
_cell.angle_gamma   90.00
#
_symmetry.space_group_name_H-M   'P 1'
#
loop_
_entity.id
_entity.type
_entity.pdbx_description
1 polymer ?
#
loop_
_entity_poly.entity_id
_entity_poly.type
_entity_poly.pdbx_seq_one_letter_code
_entity_poly.pdbx_strand_id
1 'polypeptide(L)'
;MTWLTPGWRVMIPLLLCLGWSGCSPSGTSSLEEEKNPDYLAGRSRRAASDYTGAVEAFEKALESNPRSAAAHLELGLIYYQNITSNWARAIYHFEKYLELRPKANNADLIRQNVEYCRLALAREAPYTPNNDLVRREIERLTRDNTDLHQ
;
A
#
# COMPACT_ATOMS: atom_id res chain seq x y z
N MET A 1 13.62 56.87 -51.89
CA MET A 1 12.96 55.65 -51.43
C MET A 1 13.64 55.16 -50.16
N THR A 2 12.90 55.19 -49.04
CA THR A 2 12.84 54.17 -47.96
C THR A 2 14.13 53.82 -47.20
N TRP A 3 14.36 54.39 -46.00
CA TRP A 3 13.78 54.02 -44.68
C TRP A 3 14.30 52.63 -44.22
N LEU A 4 15.31 52.56 -43.32
CA LEU A 4 15.19 52.33 -41.85
C LEU A 4 14.83 50.86 -41.48
N THR A 5 15.72 50.01 -40.94
CA THR A 5 16.07 49.77 -39.50
C THR A 5 16.15 48.24 -39.25
N PRO A 6 16.37 47.70 -38.03
CA PRO A 6 17.51 47.84 -37.09
C PRO A 6 17.92 46.47 -36.48
N GLY A 7 18.82 46.52 -35.50
CA GLY A 7 19.51 45.38 -34.88
C GLY A 7 18.64 44.28 -34.26
N TRP A 8 19.03 43.03 -34.57
CA TRP A 8 18.60 41.81 -33.92
C TRP A 8 19.51 41.55 -32.69
N ARG A 9 19.29 42.21 -31.56
CA ARG A 9 19.85 41.73 -30.27
C ARG A 9 18.85 42.06 -29.16
N VAL A 10 17.71 41.39 -29.21
CA VAL A 10 16.73 41.34 -28.12
C VAL A 10 17.04 40.06 -27.33
N MET A 11 17.75 40.17 -26.22
CA MET A 11 17.20 40.27 -24.86
C MET A 11 16.63 38.92 -24.41
N ILE A 12 17.43 38.20 -23.61
CA ILE A 12 17.04 37.02 -22.84
C ILE A 12 15.96 37.46 -21.84
N PRO A 13 14.73 36.91 -21.87
CA PRO A 13 13.85 36.92 -20.73
C PRO A 13 13.94 35.55 -20.06
N LEU A 14 14.63 35.53 -18.94
CA LEU A 14 14.49 34.54 -17.88
C LEU A 14 13.07 34.72 -17.29
N LEU A 15 12.10 33.96 -17.79
CA LEU A 15 10.72 33.92 -17.28
C LEU A 15 10.25 32.45 -17.35
N LEU A 16 10.65 31.66 -16.35
CA LEU A 16 9.78 31.26 -15.24
C LEU A 16 8.52 30.50 -15.71
N CYS A 17 8.67 29.17 -15.73
CA CYS A 17 7.73 28.22 -15.14
C CYS A 17 6.24 28.57 -15.23
N LEU A 18 5.63 28.44 -16.41
CA LEU A 18 4.18 28.29 -16.51
C LEU A 18 3.88 27.21 -17.54
N GLY A 19 3.54 26.02 -17.05
CA GLY A 19 3.13 24.92 -17.92
C GLY A 19 3.31 23.52 -17.34
N TRP A 20 3.94 23.35 -16.18
CA TRP A 20 3.46 22.30 -15.29
C TRP A 20 2.16 22.80 -14.70
N SER A 21 1.07 22.54 -15.41
CA SER A 21 -0.18 22.21 -14.76
C SER A 21 0.06 20.94 -13.96
N GLY A 22 0.82 21.09 -12.86
CA GLY A 22 0.81 20.15 -11.77
C GLY A 22 -0.61 20.20 -11.25
N CYS A 23 -1.47 19.33 -11.79
CA CYS A 23 -2.50 18.73 -10.97
C CYS A 23 -1.75 18.10 -9.81
N SER A 24 -1.56 18.90 -8.76
CA SER A 24 -1.25 18.36 -7.44
C SER A 24 -2.35 17.32 -7.23
N PRO A 25 -2.02 16.03 -7.06
CA PRO A 25 -3.04 15.05 -6.79
C PRO A 25 -3.56 15.42 -5.40
N SER A 26 -4.62 16.22 -5.37
CA SER A 26 -5.49 16.38 -4.21
C SER A 26 -5.84 14.95 -3.83
N GLY A 27 -5.29 14.49 -2.70
CA GLY A 27 -5.63 13.17 -2.19
C GLY A 27 -7.14 13.03 -2.25
N THR A 28 -7.61 12.02 -2.97
CA THR A 28 -9.04 11.75 -3.09
C THR A 28 -9.62 11.81 -1.69
N SER A 29 -10.55 12.72 -1.48
CA SER A 29 -11.13 12.85 -0.15
C SER A 29 -11.78 11.51 0.18
N SER A 30 -11.71 11.06 1.44
CA SER A 30 -12.31 9.78 1.85
C SER A 30 -13.78 9.67 1.43
N LEU A 31 -14.47 10.80 1.42
CA LEU A 31 -15.86 10.94 1.01
C LEU A 31 -16.09 10.71 -0.49
N GLU A 32 -15.09 10.94 -1.35
CA GLU A 32 -15.20 10.67 -2.79
C GLU A 32 -14.95 9.19 -3.11
N GLU A 33 -13.99 8.58 -2.42
CA GLU A 33 -13.71 7.14 -2.55
C GLU A 33 -14.95 6.31 -2.18
N GLU A 34 -15.65 6.70 -1.12
CA GLU A 34 -16.83 5.99 -0.60
C GLU A 34 -18.07 6.11 -1.49
N LYS A 35 -18.09 7.01 -2.48
CA LYS A 35 -19.20 7.17 -3.44
C LYS A 35 -19.06 6.30 -4.68
N ASN A 36 -17.91 5.65 -4.88
CA ASN A 36 -17.69 4.78 -6.02
C ASN A 36 -18.72 3.62 -6.01
N PRO A 37 -19.44 3.36 -7.11
CA PRO A 37 -20.49 2.34 -7.15
C PRO A 37 -19.95 0.93 -6.87
N ASP A 38 -18.75 0.60 -7.36
CA ASP A 38 -18.11 -0.69 -7.11
C ASP A 38 -17.66 -0.80 -5.64
N TYR A 39 -17.20 0.31 -5.04
CA TYR A 39 -16.87 0.33 -3.61
C TYR A 39 -18.12 0.08 -2.74
N LEU A 40 -19.24 0.73 -3.07
CA LEU A 40 -20.52 0.52 -2.37
C LEU A 40 -21.04 -0.91 -2.56
N ALA A 41 -20.89 -1.48 -3.76
CA ALA A 41 -21.21 -2.88 -4.02
C ALA A 41 -20.33 -3.82 -3.17
N GLY A 42 -19.03 -3.55 -3.07
CA GLY A 42 -18.10 -4.29 -2.22
C GLY A 42 -18.51 -4.27 -0.75
N ARG A 43 -18.88 -3.09 -0.23
CA ARG A 43 -19.38 -2.95 1.15
C ARG A 43 -20.67 -3.74 1.38
N SER A 44 -21.62 -3.68 0.45
CA SER A 44 -22.88 -4.41 0.53
C SER A 44 -22.64 -5.93 0.57
N ARG A 45 -21.78 -6.44 -0.31
CA ARG A 45 -21.41 -7.86 -0.36
C ARG A 45 -20.65 -8.30 0.89
N ARG A 46 -19.73 -7.49 1.40
CA ARG A 46 -19.02 -7.75 2.66
C ARG A 46 -20.01 -7.85 3.83
N ALA A 47 -21.01 -6.97 3.89
CA ALA A 47 -22.06 -7.01 4.91
C ALA A 47 -22.94 -8.27 4.77
N ALA A 48 -23.14 -8.76 3.55
CA ALA A 48 -23.81 -10.03 3.28
C ALA A 48 -22.91 -11.27 3.50
N SER A 49 -21.68 -11.10 3.98
CA SER A 49 -20.65 -12.15 4.12
C SER A 49 -20.25 -12.84 2.80
N ASP A 50 -20.60 -12.26 1.64
CA ASP A 50 -20.08 -12.64 0.33
C ASP A 50 -18.68 -12.04 0.16
N TYR A 51 -17.69 -12.62 0.84
CA TYR A 51 -16.32 -12.11 0.83
C TYR A 51 -15.66 -12.21 -0.55
N THR A 52 -15.99 -13.24 -1.32
CA THR A 52 -15.51 -13.43 -2.70
C THR A 52 -16.00 -12.31 -3.61
N GLY A 53 -17.31 -12.05 -3.63
CA GLY A 53 -17.86 -10.96 -4.44
C GLY A 53 -17.49 -9.58 -3.91
N ALA A 54 -17.27 -9.44 -2.59
CA ALA A 54 -16.75 -8.20 -2.02
C ALA A 54 -15.35 -7.88 -2.54
N VAL A 55 -14.46 -8.87 -2.61
CA VAL A 55 -13.12 -8.72 -3.20
C VAL A 55 -13.22 -8.26 -4.65
N GLU A 56 -14.01 -8.95 -5.47
CA GLU A 56 -14.17 -8.59 -6.89
C GLU A 56 -14.66 -7.14 -7.07
N ALA A 57 -15.61 -6.70 -6.25
CA ALA A 57 -16.14 -5.35 -6.31
C ALA A 57 -15.13 -4.30 -5.84
N PHE A 58 -14.37 -4.57 -4.76
CA PHE A 58 -13.32 -3.66 -4.33
C PHE A 58 -12.14 -3.60 -5.31
N GLU A 59 -11.81 -4.70 -5.98
CA GLU A 59 -10.80 -4.73 -7.05
C GLU A 59 -11.24 -3.85 -8.24
N LYS A 60 -12.51 -3.92 -8.67
CA LYS A 60 -13.07 -3.00 -9.68
C LYS A 60 -13.05 -1.53 -9.24
N ALA A 61 -13.31 -1.27 -7.95
CA ALA A 61 -13.16 0.08 -7.40
C ALA A 61 -11.72 0.58 -7.50
N LEU A 62 -10.72 -0.32 -7.37
CA LEU A 62 -9.31 0.00 -7.55
C LEU A 62 -8.90 0.12 -9.03
N GLU A 63 -9.57 -0.55 -9.96
CA GLU A 63 -9.35 -0.34 -11.40
C GLU A 63 -9.70 1.11 -11.81
N SER A 64 -10.80 1.65 -11.27
CA SER A 64 -11.24 3.02 -11.53
C SER A 64 -10.51 4.08 -10.68
N ASN A 65 -10.17 3.74 -9.44
CA ASN A 65 -9.35 4.58 -8.58
C ASN A 65 -8.27 3.75 -7.86
N PRO A 66 -7.08 3.61 -8.47
CA PRO A 66 -5.96 2.86 -7.89
C PRO A 66 -5.41 3.44 -6.59
N ARG A 67 -5.83 4.66 -6.21
CA ARG A 67 -5.41 5.35 -4.99
C ARG A 67 -6.52 5.40 -3.93
N SER A 68 -7.56 4.59 -4.08
CA SER A 68 -8.62 4.48 -3.07
C SER A 68 -8.10 3.80 -1.80
N ALA A 69 -7.74 4.60 -0.81
CA ALA A 69 -7.29 4.09 0.48
C ALA A 69 -8.39 3.25 1.15
N ALA A 70 -9.65 3.67 1.02
CA ALA A 70 -10.79 2.93 1.58
C ALA A 70 -10.91 1.52 0.97
N ALA A 71 -10.75 1.35 -0.35
CA ALA A 71 -10.81 0.04 -0.99
C ALA A 71 -9.63 -0.86 -0.58
N HIS A 72 -8.41 -0.30 -0.48
CA HIS A 72 -7.26 -1.03 0.06
C HIS A 72 -7.50 -1.49 1.50
N LEU A 73 -8.05 -0.64 2.37
CA LEU A 73 -8.34 -1.04 3.75
C LEU A 73 -9.34 -2.21 3.81
N GLU A 74 -10.42 -2.13 3.04
CA GLU A 74 -11.46 -3.16 2.99
C GLU A 74 -10.92 -4.52 2.49
N LEU A 75 -10.13 -4.52 1.42
CA LEU A 75 -9.47 -5.72 0.90
C LEU A 75 -8.50 -6.32 1.92
N GLY A 76 -7.69 -5.48 2.56
CA GLY A 76 -6.78 -5.91 3.63
C GLY A 76 -7.52 -6.63 4.76
N LEU A 77 -8.65 -6.08 5.21
CA LEU A 77 -9.49 -6.68 6.26
C LEU A 77 -10.12 -8.00 5.82
N ILE A 78 -10.59 -8.11 4.57
CA ILE A 78 -11.19 -9.35 4.05
C ILE A 78 -10.14 -10.46 3.99
N TYR A 79 -8.95 -10.19 3.45
CA TYR A 79 -7.86 -11.17 3.40
C TYR A 79 -7.30 -11.52 4.77
N TYR A 80 -7.32 -10.56 5.71
CA TYR A 80 -6.91 -10.78 7.09
C TYR A 80 -7.85 -11.73 7.85
N GLN A 81 -9.16 -11.69 7.58
CA GLN A 81 -10.16 -12.33 8.45
C GLN A 81 -10.92 -13.52 7.83
N ASN A 82 -11.09 -13.58 6.49
CA ASN A 82 -12.15 -14.43 5.92
C ASN A 82 -11.71 -15.36 4.78
N ILE A 83 -10.92 -14.89 3.80
CA ILE A 83 -10.50 -15.73 2.67
C ILE A 83 -9.20 -16.41 3.05
N THR A 84 -9.26 -17.68 3.49
CA THR A 84 -8.13 -18.61 3.74
C THR A 84 -6.84 -17.86 4.03
N SER A 85 -6.85 -17.16 5.18
CA SER A 85 -5.95 -16.08 5.58
C SER A 85 -4.76 -15.82 4.65
N ASN A 86 -5.01 -15.11 3.53
CA ASN A 86 -3.95 -14.78 2.60
C ASN A 86 -3.13 -13.60 3.16
N TRP A 87 -2.21 -13.91 4.08
CA TRP A 87 -1.41 -12.93 4.81
C TRP A 87 -0.63 -12.01 3.87
N ALA A 88 -0.12 -12.54 2.75
CA ALA A 88 0.61 -11.76 1.77
C ALA A 88 -0.25 -10.67 1.11
N ARG A 89 -1.48 -11.01 0.69
CA ARG A 89 -2.42 -10.02 0.13
C ARG A 89 -2.89 -9.03 1.19
N ALA A 90 -3.13 -9.48 2.42
CA ALA A 90 -3.48 -8.59 3.52
C ALA A 90 -2.39 -7.54 3.78
N ILE A 91 -1.12 -7.97 3.86
CA ILE A 91 0.05 -7.08 4.01
C ILE A 91 0.08 -6.05 2.88
N TYR A 92 0.00 -6.50 1.62
CA TYR A 92 0.05 -5.61 0.46
C TYR A 92 -0.99 -4.49 0.54
N HIS A 93 -2.25 -4.84 0.80
CA HIS A 93 -3.33 -3.84 0.83
C HIS A 93 -3.24 -2.93 2.05
N PHE A 94 -2.82 -3.44 3.22
CA PHE A 94 -2.58 -2.59 4.40
C PHE A 94 -1.40 -1.63 4.21
N GLU A 95 -0.32 -2.05 3.56
CA GLU A 95 0.81 -1.19 3.24
C GLU A 95 0.38 -0.07 2.28
N LYS A 96 -0.39 -0.39 1.24
CA LYS A 96 -0.96 0.62 0.34
C LYS A 96 -1.87 1.61 1.07
N TYR A 97 -2.69 1.13 2.00
CA TYR A 97 -3.50 2.00 2.85
C TYR A 97 -2.63 2.99 3.66
N LEU A 98 -1.57 2.50 4.29
CA LEU A 98 -0.64 3.30 5.10
C LEU A 98 0.18 4.29 4.25
N GLU A 99 0.54 3.92 3.02
CA GLU A 99 1.17 4.82 2.05
C GLU A 99 0.25 5.99 1.68
N LEU A 100 -1.03 5.70 1.46
CA LEU A 100 -2.02 6.70 1.04
C LEU A 100 -2.50 7.56 2.22
N ARG A 101 -2.60 6.99 3.43
CA ARG A 101 -3.07 7.67 4.64
C ARG A 101 -2.17 7.40 5.85
N PRO A 102 -0.93 7.93 5.86
CA PRO A 102 0.03 7.66 6.93
C PRO A 102 -0.37 8.23 8.30
N LYS A 103 -1.31 9.18 8.33
CA LYS A 103 -1.81 9.86 9.54
C LYS A 103 -3.27 9.51 9.86
N ALA A 104 -3.80 8.41 9.32
CA ALA A 104 -5.15 7.96 9.68
C ALA A 104 -5.22 7.58 11.16
N ASN A 105 -6.36 7.81 11.80
CA ASN A 105 -6.56 7.54 13.24
C ASN A 105 -6.36 6.06 13.61
N ASN A 106 -6.53 5.15 12.65
CA ASN A 106 -6.33 3.71 12.79
C ASN A 106 -4.95 3.25 12.24
N ALA A 107 -4.06 4.14 11.81
CA ALA A 107 -2.80 3.76 11.16
C ALA A 107 -1.94 2.85 12.06
N ASP A 108 -1.89 3.11 13.37
CA ASP A 108 -1.15 2.27 14.32
C ASP A 108 -1.71 0.86 14.42
N LEU A 109 -3.04 0.72 14.42
CA LEU A 109 -3.70 -0.58 14.40
C LEU A 109 -3.39 -1.33 13.10
N ILE A 110 -3.42 -0.64 11.96
CA ILE A 110 -3.10 -1.27 10.67
C ILE A 110 -1.63 -1.71 10.62
N ARG A 111 -0.70 -0.93 11.19
CA ARG A 111 0.70 -1.36 11.34
C ARG A 111 0.82 -2.64 12.16
N GLN A 112 0.10 -2.73 13.29
CA GLN A 112 0.08 -3.94 14.10
C GLN A 112 -0.49 -5.14 13.33
N ASN A 113 -1.55 -4.94 12.54
CA ASN A 113 -2.10 -6.00 11.68
C ASN A 113 -1.07 -6.47 10.63
N VAL A 114 -0.30 -5.56 10.04
CA VAL A 114 0.79 -5.92 9.10
C VAL A 114 1.83 -6.80 9.80
N GLU A 115 2.28 -6.42 10.99
CA GLU A 115 3.24 -7.22 11.77
C GLU A 115 2.68 -8.60 12.12
N TYR A 116 1.41 -8.66 12.53
CA TYR A 116 0.75 -9.93 12.77
C TYR A 116 0.73 -10.81 11.52
N CYS A 117 0.32 -10.26 10.37
CA CYS A 117 0.30 -10.99 9.11
C CYS A 117 1.70 -11.49 8.72
N ARG A 118 2.75 -10.69 8.94
CA ARG A 118 4.15 -11.10 8.67
C ARG A 118 4.56 -12.28 9.54
N LEU A 119 4.22 -12.25 10.83
CA LEU A 119 4.49 -13.37 11.74
C LEU A 119 3.71 -14.62 11.35
N ALA A 120 2.43 -14.49 10.98
CA ALA A 120 1.61 -15.61 10.55
C ALA A 120 2.14 -16.23 9.25
N LEU A 121 2.51 -15.41 8.27
CA LEU A 121 3.13 -15.85 7.03
C LEU A 121 4.45 -16.58 7.27
N ALA A 122 5.29 -16.08 8.17
CA ALA A 122 6.55 -16.72 8.53
C ALA A 122 6.36 -18.10 9.20
N ARG A 123 5.26 -18.30 9.93
CA ARG A 123 4.92 -19.59 10.55
C ARG A 123 4.41 -20.61 9.52
N GLU A 124 3.68 -20.15 8.51
CA GLU A 124 3.16 -21.00 7.44
C GLU A 124 4.20 -21.36 6.39
N ALA A 125 5.24 -20.53 6.23
CA ALA A 125 6.35 -20.84 5.35
C ALA A 125 7.03 -22.14 5.81
N PRO A 126 7.24 -23.12 4.91
CA PRO A 126 8.03 -24.29 5.23
C PRO A 126 9.38 -23.85 5.80
N TYR A 127 9.77 -24.40 6.95
CA TYR A 127 11.11 -24.19 7.50
C TYR A 127 12.12 -24.63 6.44
N THR A 128 12.74 -23.66 5.78
CA THR A 128 13.88 -23.90 4.90
C THR A 128 15.12 -23.60 5.74
N PRO A 129 15.96 -24.61 6.06
CA PRO A 129 17.15 -24.40 6.89
C PRO A 129 18.20 -23.47 6.25
N ASN A 130 17.93 -22.93 5.06
CA ASN A 130 18.87 -22.16 4.27
C ASN A 130 18.82 -20.65 4.54
N ASN A 131 18.17 -20.23 5.64
CA ASN A 131 18.32 -18.86 6.13
C ASN A 131 19.61 -18.77 6.97
N ASP A 132 20.64 -18.15 6.38
CA ASP A 132 21.96 -17.97 6.98
C ASP A 132 21.94 -17.31 8.36
N LEU A 133 20.94 -16.48 8.67
CA LEU A 133 20.79 -15.84 9.98
C LEU A 133 20.35 -16.86 11.04
N VAL A 134 19.33 -17.65 10.72
CA VAL A 134 18.76 -18.66 11.63
C VAL A 134 19.80 -19.75 11.91
N ARG A 135 20.55 -20.19 10.89
CA ARG A 135 21.64 -21.15 11.05
C ARG A 135 22.71 -20.65 12.03
N ARG A 136 23.18 -19.41 11.85
CA ARG A 136 24.21 -18.80 12.71
C ARG A 136 23.75 -18.70 14.16
N GLU A 137 22.49 -18.36 14.40
CA GLU A 137 21.97 -18.26 15.76
C GLU A 137 21.83 -19.64 16.43
N ILE A 138 21.39 -20.66 15.68
CA ILE A 138 21.36 -22.05 16.19
C ILE A 138 22.76 -22.53 16.55
N GLU A 139 23.77 -22.27 15.71
CA GLU A 139 25.17 -22.62 15.98
C GLU A 139 25.71 -21.90 17.23
N ARG A 140 25.37 -20.62 17.42
CA ARG A 140 25.73 -19.87 18.63
C ARG A 140 25.12 -20.51 19.88
N LEU A 141 23.81 -20.71 19.88
CA LEU A 141 23.09 -21.28 21.03
C LEU A 141 23.56 -22.71 21.34
N THR A 142 23.91 -23.50 20.33
CA THR A 142 24.44 -24.85 20.52
C THR A 142 25.78 -24.81 21.24
N ARG A 143 26.68 -23.88 20.86
CA ARG A 143 27.97 -23.68 21.53
C ARG A 143 27.79 -23.21 22.98
N ASP A 144 26.96 -22.18 23.18
CA ASP A 144 26.67 -21.64 24.52
C ASP A 144 26.13 -22.76 25.44
N ASN A 145 25.26 -23.64 24.93
CA ASN A 145 24.71 -24.74 25.71
C ASN A 145 25.76 -25.83 26.03
N THR A 146 26.66 -26.16 25.10
CA THR A 146 27.77 -27.08 25.40
C THR A 146 28.74 -26.52 26.43
N ASP A 147 29.01 -25.22 26.41
CA ASP A 147 29.89 -24.56 27.37
C ASP A 147 29.26 -24.49 28.77
N LEU A 148 27.92 -24.39 28.86
CA LEU A 148 27.19 -24.45 30.12
C LEU A 148 27.16 -25.85 30.76
N HIS A 149 27.43 -26.89 29.97
CA HIS A 149 27.45 -28.29 30.43
C HIS A 149 28.85 -28.83 30.74
N GLN A 150 29.88 -27.98 30.71
CA GLN A 150 31.24 -28.25 31.18
C GLN A 150 31.47 -27.68 32.58
#